data_AF-A0A2H1V1Z3-F1
#
_entry.id   AF-A0A2H1V1Z3-F1
#
_cell.length_a   1.000
_cell.length_b   1.000
_cell.length_c   1.000
_cell.angle_alpha   90.00
_cell.angle_beta   90.00
_cell.angle_gamma   90.00
#
_symmetry.space_group_name_H-M   'P 1'
#
loop_
_entity.id
_entity.type
_entity.pdbx_description
1 polymer ?
#
loop_
_entity_poly.entity_id
_entity_poly.type
_entity_poly.pdbx_seq_one_letter_code
_entity_poly.pdbx_strand_id
1 'polypeptide(L)'
;NALTSSVIICVTGFNVSEVDNVLMMGSFMAFLMFGLMEIFFYCYYGDIIMRSSMKVGDAIYNSSWYMTGAADRKLFLIVLTRSQKPCELSAYGFSKINLYAFTSILSSSWSYFALLKTMYHPE
;
A
#
# COMPACT_ATOMS: atom_id res chain seq x y z
N ASN A 1 -0.20 8.35 10.34
CA ASN A 1 -0.17 6.88 10.17
C ASN A 1 0.85 6.42 9.13
N ALA A 2 0.74 6.67 7.83
CA ALA A 2 1.79 6.24 6.88
C ALA A 2 3.14 6.98 7.07
N LEU A 3 3.10 8.31 7.28
CA LEU A 3 4.28 9.12 7.61
C LEU A 3 4.95 8.66 8.92
N THR A 4 4.15 8.39 9.95
CA THR A 4 4.64 7.88 11.24
C THR A 4 5.25 6.49 11.08
N SER A 5 4.66 5.60 10.28
CA SER A 5 5.25 4.28 9.96
C SER A 5 6.56 4.42 9.18
N SER A 6 6.64 5.34 8.22
CA SER A 6 7.87 5.58 7.46
C SER A 6 9.01 6.12 8.32
N VAL A 7 8.70 7.02 9.27
CA VAL A 7 9.66 7.55 10.24
C VAL A 7 10.12 6.44 11.21
N ILE A 8 9.20 5.60 11.68
CA ILE A 8 9.54 4.46 12.55
C ILE A 8 10.46 3.48 11.84
N ILE A 9 10.19 3.13 10.57
CA ILE A 9 11.02 2.23 9.76
C ILE A 9 12.42 2.82 9.53
N CYS A 10 12.50 4.13 9.25
CA CYS A 10 13.79 4.80 9.05
C CYS A 10 14.62 4.83 10.35
N VAL A 11 13.99 5.15 11.48
CA VAL A 11 14.66 5.21 12.79
C VAL A 11 15.10 3.83 13.25
N THR A 12 14.28 2.79 13.09
CA THR A 12 14.69 1.41 13.46
C THR A 12 15.77 0.88 12.54
N GLY A 13 15.74 1.19 11.24
CA GLY A 13 16.82 0.84 10.31
C GLY A 13 18.16 1.48 10.65
N PHE A 14 18.15 2.72 11.15
CA PHE A 14 19.36 3.39 11.64
C PHE A 14 19.89 2.76 12.94
N ASN A 15 19.01 2.45 13.89
CA ASN A 15 19.40 1.77 15.14
C ASN A 15 20.00 0.37 14.90
N VAL A 16 19.64 -0.33 13.82
CA VAL A 16 20.28 -1.60 13.44
C VAL A 16 21.75 -1.41 13.03
N SER A 17 22.11 -0.26 12.44
CA SER A 17 23.48 -0.02 11.98
C SER A 17 24.44 0.45 13.08
N GLU A 18 23.92 1.10 14.13
CA GLU A 18 24.73 1.67 15.21
C GLU A 18 24.94 0.70 16.41
N VAL A 19 24.14 -0.36 16.52
CA VAL A 19 24.15 -1.21 17.72
C VAL A 19 25.07 -2.43 17.52
N ASP A 20 26.20 -2.45 18.23
CA ASP A 20 27.16 -3.57 18.27
C ASP A 20 26.62 -4.85 18.93
N ASN A 21 25.51 -4.74 19.68
CA ASN A 21 24.89 -5.89 20.33
C ASN A 21 24.05 -6.71 19.35
N VAL A 22 24.60 -7.86 18.91
CA VAL A 22 23.99 -8.81 17.96
C VAL A 22 22.55 -9.21 18.35
N LEU A 23 22.27 -9.37 19.65
CA LEU A 23 20.94 -9.73 20.15
C LEU A 23 19.91 -8.61 19.90
N MET A 24 20.33 -7.36 20.11
CA MET A 24 19.48 -6.17 19.97
C MET A 24 19.29 -5.83 18.48
N MET A 25 20.34 -6.01 17.67
CA MET A 25 20.28 -5.93 16.21
C MET A 25 19.22 -6.88 15.63
N GLY A 26 19.18 -8.13 16.10
CA GLY A 26 18.18 -9.11 15.69
C GLY A 26 16.75 -8.68 16.00
N SER A 27 16.50 -8.12 17.19
CA SER A 27 15.17 -7.62 17.58
C SER A 27 14.71 -6.44 16.72
N PHE A 28 15.60 -5.47 16.44
CA PHE A 28 15.26 -4.33 15.59
C PHE A 28 15.02 -4.73 14.14
N MET A 29 15.81 -5.68 13.60
CA MET A 29 15.60 -6.24 12.27
C MET A 29 14.24 -6.95 12.16
N ALA A 30 13.89 -7.77 13.15
CA ALA A 30 12.59 -8.46 13.19
C ALA A 30 11.42 -7.47 13.25
N PHE A 31 11.55 -6.41 14.04
CA PHE A 31 10.54 -5.35 14.14
C PHE A 31 10.34 -4.62 12.81
N LEU A 32 11.44 -4.31 12.11
CA LEU A 32 11.40 -3.67 10.80
C LEU A 32 10.72 -4.58 9.75
N MET A 33 11.08 -5.87 9.72
CA MET A 33 10.46 -6.85 8.83
C MET A 33 8.97 -7.02 9.11
N PHE A 34 8.57 -7.07 10.38
CA PHE A 34 7.16 -7.17 10.77
C PHE A 34 6.36 -5.95 10.32
N GLY A 35 6.89 -4.73 10.53
CA GLY A 35 6.24 -3.50 10.09
C GLY A 35 6.11 -3.40 8.56
N LEU A 36 7.14 -3.81 7.82
CA LEU A 36 7.07 -3.89 6.35
C LEU A 36 6.01 -4.90 5.88
N MET A 37 5.94 -6.06 6.53
CA MET A 37 4.97 -7.10 6.20
C MET A 37 3.54 -6.64 6.47
N GLU A 38 3.30 -5.93 7.56
CA GLU A 38 2.00 -5.36 7.88
C GLU A 38 1.55 -4.34 6.82
N ILE A 39 2.42 -3.40 6.45
CA ILE A 39 2.14 -2.42 5.39
C ILE A 39 1.90 -3.11 4.05
N PHE A 40 2.71 -4.13 3.72
CA PHE A 40 2.54 -4.92 2.52
C PHE A 40 1.16 -5.58 2.46
N PHE A 41 0.71 -6.20 3.56
CA PHE A 41 -0.63 -6.79 3.62
C PHE A 41 -1.72 -5.74 3.42
N TYR A 42 -1.66 -4.59 4.07
CA TYR A 42 -2.65 -3.53 3.87
C TYR A 42 -2.68 -3.05 2.41
N CYS A 43 -1.53 -2.83 1.79
CA CYS A 43 -1.44 -2.45 0.38
C CYS A 43 -1.97 -3.54 -0.56
N TYR A 44 -1.67 -4.80 -0.27
CA TYR A 44 -2.09 -5.94 -1.06
C TYR A 44 -3.62 -6.14 -1.02
N TYR A 45 -4.20 -6.14 0.18
CA TYR A 45 -5.66 -6.22 0.33
C TYR A 45 -6.37 -4.99 -0.24
N GLY A 46 -5.79 -3.79 -0.09
CA GLY A 46 -6.29 -2.58 -0.72
C GLY A 46 -6.36 -2.69 -2.25
N ASP A 47 -5.30 -3.22 -2.89
CA ASP A 47 -5.26 -3.43 -4.34
C ASP A 47 -6.25 -4.51 -4.79
N ILE A 48 -6.40 -5.61 -4.05
CA ILE A 48 -7.41 -6.65 -4.34
C ILE A 48 -8.82 -6.07 -4.31
N ILE A 49 -9.16 -5.29 -3.27
CA ILE A 49 -10.49 -4.67 -3.13
C ILE A 49 -10.73 -3.73 -4.30
N MET A 50 -9.73 -2.91 -4.65
CA MET A 50 -9.81 -1.97 -5.76
C MET A 50 -10.05 -2.68 -7.10
N ARG A 51 -9.28 -3.73 -7.41
CA ARG A 51 -9.47 -4.55 -8.63
C ARG A 51 -10.81 -5.25 -8.65
N SER A 52 -11.25 -5.78 -7.51
CA SER A 52 -12.53 -6.51 -7.41
C SER A 52 -13.69 -5.55 -7.62
N SER A 53 -13.62 -4.33 -7.08
CA SER A 53 -14.60 -3.27 -7.30
C SER A 53 -14.75 -2.91 -8.79
N MET A 54 -13.65 -2.88 -9.55
CA MET A 54 -13.70 -2.62 -11.00
C MET A 54 -14.29 -3.82 -11.77
N LYS A 55 -13.93 -5.05 -11.41
CA LYS A 55 -14.46 -6.27 -12.04
C LYS A 55 -15.98 -6.40 -11.92
N VAL A 56 -16.60 -5.87 -10.86
CA VAL A 56 -18.06 -5.84 -10.72
C VAL A 56 -18.70 -5.02 -11.85
N GLY A 57 -18.09 -3.90 -12.24
CA GLY A 57 -18.55 -3.10 -13.38
C GLY A 57 -18.50 -3.87 -14.70
N ASP A 58 -17.37 -4.54 -14.95
CA ASP A 58 -17.19 -5.38 -16.15
C ASP A 58 -18.17 -6.55 -16.20
N ALA A 59 -18.44 -7.19 -15.05
CA ALA A 59 -19.40 -8.30 -14.97
C ALA A 59 -20.83 -7.83 -15.28
N ILE A 60 -21.23 -6.66 -14.78
CA ILE A 60 -22.55 -6.08 -15.08
C ILE A 60 -22.63 -5.66 -16.54
N TYR A 61 -21.58 -5.06 -17.10
CA TYR A 61 -21.53 -4.68 -18.50
C TYR A 61 -21.67 -5.88 -19.45
N ASN A 62 -20.98 -6.98 -19.14
CA ASN A 62 -21.07 -8.23 -19.91
C ASN A 62 -22.34 -9.04 -19.65
N SER A 63 -23.13 -8.68 -18.64
CA SER A 63 -24.44 -9.29 -18.44
C SER A 63 -25.43 -8.76 -19.48
N SER A 64 -26.47 -9.54 -19.79
CA SER A 64 -27.57 -9.10 -20.68
C SER A 64 -28.50 -8.08 -19.99
N TRP A 65 -27.94 -7.06 -19.32
CA TRP A 65 -28.64 -6.04 -18.51
C TRP A 65 -29.67 -5.23 -19.30
N TYR A 66 -29.56 -5.20 -20.63
CA TYR A 66 -30.50 -4.57 -21.54
C TYR A 66 -31.76 -5.41 -21.79
N MET A 67 -31.72 -6.71 -21.46
CA MET A 67 -32.86 -7.65 -21.57
C MET A 67 -33.66 -7.76 -20.25
N THR A 68 -33.22 -7.10 -19.18
CA THR A 68 -33.90 -7.14 -17.86
C THR A 68 -35.02 -6.10 -17.75
N GLY A 69 -35.91 -6.27 -16.77
CA GLY A 69 -37.03 -5.35 -16.53
C GLY A 69 -36.60 -3.90 -16.28
N ALA A 70 -37.50 -2.95 -16.52
CA ALA A 70 -37.21 -1.52 -16.44
C ALA A 70 -36.70 -1.07 -15.04
N ALA A 71 -37.16 -1.71 -13.97
CA ALA A 71 -36.68 -1.46 -12.61
C ALA A 71 -35.23 -1.92 -12.41
N ASP A 72 -34.92 -3.16 -12.84
CA ASP A 72 -33.59 -3.76 -12.71
C ASP A 72 -32.55 -3.05 -13.58
N ARG A 73 -32.93 -2.65 -14.80
CA ARG A 73 -32.07 -1.89 -15.72
C ARG A 73 -31.59 -0.57 -15.12
N LYS A 74 -32.46 0.12 -14.38
CA LYS A 74 -32.12 1.38 -13.69
C LYS A 74 -31.13 1.13 -12.56
N LEU A 75 -31.28 0.02 -11.85
CA LEU A 75 -30.40 -0.41 -10.76
C LEU A 75 -29.01 -0.80 -11.29
N PHE A 76 -28.94 -1.56 -12.39
CA PHE A 76 -27.68 -1.89 -13.07
C PHE A 76 -26.92 -0.66 -13.56
N LEU A 77 -27.61 0.34 -14.12
CA LEU A 77 -26.99 1.61 -14.52
C LEU A 77 -26.36 2.37 -13.34
N ILE A 78 -27.04 2.39 -12.18
CA ILE A 78 -26.50 3.02 -10.96
C ILE A 78 -25.24 2.28 -10.51
N VAL A 79 -25.27 0.95 -10.44
CA VAL A 79 -24.12 0.14 -10.02
C VAL A 79 -22.97 0.28 -11.00
N LEU A 80 -23.23 0.27 -12.32
CA LEU A 80 -22.22 0.46 -13.36
C LEU A 80 -21.54 1.83 -13.22
N THR A 81 -22.31 2.90 -13.08
CA THR A 81 -21.79 4.27 -12.89
C THR A 81 -20.95 4.39 -11.60
N ARG A 82 -21.34 3.68 -10.53
CA ARG A 82 -20.57 3.64 -9.29
C ARG A 82 -19.29 2.83 -9.41
N SER A 83 -19.32 1.69 -10.09
CA SER A 83 -18.15 0.79 -10.28
C SER A 83 -17.04 1.38 -11.14
N GLN A 84 -17.36 2.35 -12.01
CA GLN A 84 -16.38 3.14 -12.77
C GLN A 84 -15.52 4.04 -11.90
N LYS A 85 -15.98 4.34 -10.66
CA LYS A 85 -15.14 4.96 -9.64
C LYS A 85 -14.56 3.83 -8.79
N PRO A 86 -13.28 3.47 -8.96
CA PRO A 86 -12.67 2.45 -8.11
C PRO A 86 -12.85 2.86 -6.65
N CYS A 87 -13.18 1.88 -5.81
CA CYS A 87 -13.18 2.09 -4.36
C CYS A 87 -11.72 2.26 -3.93
N GLU A 88 -11.23 3.50 -4.02
CA GLU A 88 -9.86 3.85 -3.66
C GLU A 88 -9.78 4.02 -2.15
N LEU A 89 -9.12 3.08 -1.48
CA LEU A 89 -8.64 3.27 -0.11
C LEU A 89 -7.56 4.36 -0.16
N SER A 90 -7.99 5.61 -0.02
CA SER A 90 -7.08 6.76 0.10
C SER A 90 -6.74 6.97 1.57
N ALA A 91 -5.49 6.72 1.95
CA ALA A 91 -4.99 7.11 3.26
C ALA A 91 -4.75 8.63 3.27
N TYR A 92 -5.79 9.38 3.66
CA TYR A 92 -5.68 10.78 4.07
C TYR A 92 -4.82 11.65 3.13
N GLY A 93 -5.08 11.58 1.81
CA GLY A 93 -4.44 12.45 0.82
C GLY A 93 -3.03 12.08 0.37
N PHE A 94 -2.42 11.01 0.90
CA PHE A 94 -1.23 10.42 0.28
C PHE A 94 -1.64 9.41 -0.80
N SER A 95 -0.87 9.44 -1.90
CA SER A 95 -1.07 8.69 -3.14
C SER A 95 -1.67 7.30 -2.92
N LYS A 96 -2.62 6.93 -3.78
CA LYS A 96 -3.41 5.69 -3.79
C LYS A 96 -2.68 4.53 -3.11
N ILE A 97 -3.28 3.95 -2.06
CA ILE A 97 -2.72 2.77 -1.38
C ILE A 97 -2.68 1.65 -2.41
N ASN A 98 -1.51 1.46 -3.01
CA ASN A 98 -1.23 0.47 -4.04
C ASN A 98 0.23 0.03 -3.87
N LEU A 99 0.55 -1.15 -4.40
CA LEU A 99 1.89 -1.72 -4.43
C LEU A 99 2.95 -0.72 -4.95
N TYR A 100 2.57 0.15 -5.88
CA TYR A 100 3.46 1.20 -6.39
C TYR A 100 3.91 2.19 -5.30
N ALA A 101 3.00 2.60 -4.42
CA ALA A 101 3.32 3.48 -3.30
C ALA A 101 4.26 2.78 -2.31
N PHE A 102 4.06 1.47 -2.07
CA PHE A 102 4.96 0.67 -1.22
C PHE A 102 6.38 0.61 -1.80
N THR A 103 6.52 0.34 -3.09
CA THR A 103 7.84 0.35 -3.77
C THR A 103 8.51 1.72 -3.71
N SER A 104 7.73 2.79 -3.90
CA SER A 104 8.26 4.16 -3.82
C SER A 104 8.75 4.49 -2.41
N ILE A 105 8.06 4.05 -1.36
CA ILE A 105 8.48 4.22 0.04
C ILE A 105 9.78 3.45 0.30
N LEU A 106 9.86 2.19 -0.13
CA LEU A 106 11.08 1.37 -0.02
C LEU A 106 12.28 2.01 -0.70
N SER A 107 12.10 2.53 -1.92
CA SER A 107 13.17 3.22 -2.66
C SER A 107 13.67 4.46 -1.93
N SER A 108 12.76 5.26 -1.38
CA SER A 108 13.11 6.45 -0.58
C SER A 108 13.83 6.05 0.70
N SER A 109 13.33 5.07 1.45
CA SER A 109 13.99 4.55 2.66
C SER A 109 15.40 4.03 2.39
N TRP A 110 15.59 3.29 1.30
CA TRP A 110 16.92 2.82 0.88
C TRP A 110 17.86 3.99 0.53
N SER A 111 17.34 5.02 -0.13
CA SER A 111 18.11 6.22 -0.46
C SER A 111 18.58 6.96 0.81
N TYR A 112 17.69 7.10 1.81
CA TYR A 112 18.06 7.66 3.12
C TYR A 112 19.09 6.81 3.86
N PHE A 113 18.93 5.48 3.84
CA PHE A 113 19.89 4.55 4.43
C PHE A 113 21.28 4.66 3.76
N ALA A 114 21.32 4.68 2.43
CA ALA A 114 22.56 4.83 1.67
C ALA A 114 23.25 6.17 1.98
N LEU A 115 22.50 7.27 2.06
CA LEU A 115 23.03 8.58 2.44
C LEU A 115 23.62 8.58 3.85
N LEU A 116 22.92 8.03 4.83
CA LEU A 116 23.41 7.92 6.21
C LEU A 116 24.70 7.09 6.27
N LYS A 117 24.76 5.98 5.53
CA LYS A 117 25.96 5.15 5.44
C LYS A 117 27.16 5.91 4.87
N THR A 118 26.96 6.68 3.81
CA THR A 118 28.02 7.51 3.20
C THR A 118 28.47 8.65 4.12
N MET A 119 27.57 9.23 4.93
CA MET A 119 27.92 10.31 5.86
C MET A 119 28.64 9.81 7.12
N TYR A 120 28.33 8.59 7.59
CA TYR A 120 28.94 8.01 8.80
C TYR A 120 30.32 7.38 8.53
N HIS A 121 30.53 6.82 7.35
CA HIS A 121 31.84 6.36 6.89
C HIS A 121 32.34 7.32 5.79
N PRO A 122 32.94 8.48 6.16
CA PRO A 122 33.70 9.24 5.20
C PRO A 122 34.96 8.43 4.91
N GLU A 123 35.08 7.91 3.70
CA GLU A 123 36.38 7.42 3.21
C GLU A 123 37.39 8.57 3.14
#